data_AF-A0A7J4R7K3-F1
#
_entry.id   AF-A0A7J4R7K3-F1
#
_cell.length_a   1.000
_cell.length_b   1.000
_cell.length_c   1.000
_cell.angle_alpha   90.00
_cell.angle_beta   90.00
_cell.angle_gamma   90.00
#
_symmetry.space_group_name_H-M   'P 1'
#
loop_
_entity.id
_entity.type
_entity.pdbx_description
1 polymer ?
#
loop_
_entity_poly.entity_id
_entity_poly.type
_entity_poly.pdbx_seq_one_letter_code
_entity_poly.pdbx_strand_id
1 'polypeptide(L)'
;GGWDAKSLCEVTGLSQTGIHHQLVKLRECGLISSNTDGGWHIHVLRGGSISSAVELVTNEARAVLKLRMKELSGSISQSDERMAVNAPDEVLPFRIMISEPGPISEDDGHLESLARDLGLSGERARIGDSLASKILIELCTSSDPRTILALSDKMGETRSRVGRSVDKMRGAGLVQRVPMMNRIAQDIFVGVMRQF
;
A
#
# COMPACT_ATOMS: atom_id res chain seq x y z
N GLY A 1 29.97 -15.84 -10.89
CA GLY A 1 29.25 -16.86 -11.68
C GLY A 1 27.95 -16.23 -12.16
N GLY A 2 27.76 -16.17 -13.47
CA GLY A 2 26.53 -15.69 -14.09
C GLY A 2 25.95 -16.76 -15.00
N TRP A 3 24.70 -16.59 -15.38
CA TRP A 3 23.97 -17.55 -16.18
C TRP A 3 23.37 -16.87 -17.40
N ASP A 4 23.57 -17.43 -18.59
CA ASP A 4 22.83 -17.05 -19.78
C ASP A 4 21.49 -17.82 -19.85
N ALA A 5 20.56 -17.32 -20.65
CA ALA A 5 19.23 -17.90 -20.78
C ALA A 5 19.24 -19.33 -21.37
N LYS A 6 20.19 -19.66 -22.26
CA LYS A 6 20.29 -20.97 -22.89
C LYS A 6 20.71 -22.03 -21.88
N SER A 7 21.76 -21.74 -21.11
CA SER A 7 22.24 -22.59 -20.00
C SER A 7 21.13 -22.85 -18.98
N LEU A 8 20.31 -21.83 -18.67
CA LEU A 8 19.15 -22.02 -17.78
C LEU A 8 18.04 -22.89 -18.40
N CYS A 9 17.77 -22.78 -19.70
CA CYS A 9 16.82 -23.66 -20.39
C CYS A 9 17.26 -25.13 -20.29
N GLU A 10 18.55 -25.40 -20.53
CA GLU A 10 19.13 -26.74 -20.47
C GLU A 10 18.99 -27.36 -19.08
N VAL A 11 19.26 -26.59 -18.01
CA VAL A 11 19.22 -27.10 -16.62
C VAL A 11 17.80 -27.23 -16.09
N THR A 12 16.90 -26.31 -16.45
CA THR A 12 15.53 -26.28 -15.88
C THR A 12 14.51 -27.07 -16.71
N GLY A 13 14.82 -27.39 -17.97
CA GLY A 13 13.86 -27.96 -18.92
C GLY A 13 12.75 -27.00 -19.34
N LEU A 14 12.82 -25.73 -18.96
CA LEU A 14 11.84 -24.71 -19.36
C LEU A 14 12.12 -24.21 -20.78
N SER A 15 11.06 -23.77 -21.46
CA SER A 15 11.21 -23.12 -22.76
C SER A 15 11.95 -21.78 -22.63
N GLN A 16 12.57 -21.33 -23.72
CA GLN A 16 13.27 -20.05 -23.78
C GLN A 16 12.36 -18.88 -23.40
N THR A 17 11.10 -18.88 -23.85
CA THR A 17 10.10 -17.88 -23.48
C THR A 17 9.77 -17.95 -21.98
N GLY A 18 9.66 -19.15 -21.43
CA GLY A 18 9.43 -19.37 -20.00
C GLY A 18 10.56 -18.80 -19.14
N ILE A 19 11.81 -19.11 -19.49
CA ILE A 19 13.00 -18.57 -18.83
C ILE A 19 13.07 -17.05 -18.95
N HIS A 20 12.85 -16.50 -20.15
CA HIS A 20 12.87 -15.06 -20.35
C HIS A 20 11.86 -14.35 -19.43
N HIS A 21 10.62 -14.84 -19.36
CA HIS A 21 9.60 -14.26 -18.49
C HIS A 21 9.97 -14.33 -16.99
N GLN A 22 10.59 -15.42 -16.52
CA GLN A 22 11.07 -15.48 -15.13
C GLN A 22 12.24 -14.54 -14.87
N LEU A 23 13.18 -14.42 -15.82
CA LEU A 23 14.32 -13.50 -15.71
C LEU A 23 13.88 -12.03 -15.71
N VAL A 24 12.84 -11.68 -16.47
CA VAL A 24 12.22 -10.35 -16.40
C VAL A 24 11.67 -10.11 -15.00
N LYS A 25 10.85 -11.02 -14.46
CA LYS A 25 10.29 -10.89 -13.10
C LYS A 25 11.36 -10.77 -12.02
N LEU A 26 12.40 -11.60 -12.08
CA LEU A 26 13.51 -11.58 -11.12
C LEU A 26 14.31 -10.29 -11.19
N ARG A 27 14.40 -9.69 -12.37
CA ARG A 27 15.05 -8.39 -12.57
C ARG A 27 14.16 -7.26 -12.05
N GLU A 28 12.87 -7.29 -12.37
CA GLU A 28 11.88 -6.29 -11.93
C GLU A 28 11.72 -6.27 -10.41
N CYS A 29 11.80 -7.42 -9.73
CA CYS A 29 11.82 -7.47 -8.27
C CYS A 29 13.21 -7.16 -7.67
N GLY A 30 14.19 -6.83 -8.50
CA GLY A 30 15.51 -6.40 -8.08
C GLY A 30 16.37 -7.51 -7.46
N LEU A 31 16.13 -8.79 -7.76
CA LEU A 31 16.96 -9.89 -7.25
C LEU A 31 18.19 -10.18 -8.12
N ILE A 32 18.06 -9.97 -9.43
CA ILE A 32 19.14 -10.17 -10.40
C ILE A 32 19.45 -8.89 -11.16
N SER A 33 20.69 -8.75 -11.60
CA SER A 33 21.09 -7.80 -12.63
C SER A 33 21.49 -8.56 -13.90
N SER A 34 21.56 -7.86 -15.03
CA SER A 34 22.16 -8.40 -16.24
C SER A 34 23.26 -7.51 -16.75
N ASN A 35 24.31 -8.13 -17.26
CA ASN A 35 25.31 -7.45 -18.09
C ASN A 35 25.27 -8.05 -19.50
N THR A 36 25.61 -7.24 -20.50
CA THR A 36 25.78 -7.72 -21.87
C THR A 36 27.26 -8.03 -22.08
N ASP A 37 27.57 -9.29 -22.32
CA ASP A 37 28.92 -9.75 -22.62
C ASP A 37 28.92 -10.52 -23.95
N GLY A 38 29.72 -10.09 -24.91
CA GLY A 38 29.79 -10.71 -26.24
C GLY A 38 28.46 -10.80 -27.00
N GLY A 39 27.50 -9.92 -26.73
CA GLY A 39 26.16 -9.94 -27.34
C GLY A 39 25.13 -10.80 -26.60
N TRP A 40 25.49 -11.44 -25.49
CA TRP A 40 24.60 -12.25 -24.66
C TRP A 40 24.29 -11.56 -23.33
N HIS A 41 23.05 -11.69 -22.86
CA HIS A 41 22.69 -11.25 -21.52
C HIS A 41 23.10 -12.30 -20.48
N ILE A 42 24.05 -11.92 -19.64
CA ILE A 42 24.48 -12.72 -18.49
C ILE A 42 23.76 -12.20 -17.25
N HIS A 43 23.03 -13.08 -16.58
CA HIS A 43 22.26 -12.78 -15.37
C HIS A 43 23.02 -13.20 -14.12
N VAL A 44 23.06 -12.32 -13.12
CA VAL A 44 23.76 -12.53 -11.85
C VAL A 44 22.89 -12.09 -10.68
N LEU A 45 22.99 -12.77 -9.53
CA LEU A 45 22.37 -12.32 -8.29
C LEU A 45 22.99 -10.98 -7.86
N ARG A 46 22.15 -10.00 -7.52
CA ARG A 46 22.64 -8.73 -6.95
C ARG A 46 23.39 -9.01 -5.65
N GLY A 47 24.57 -8.41 -5.49
CA GLY A 47 25.45 -8.70 -4.34
C GLY A 47 26.08 -10.10 -4.34
N GLY A 48 25.95 -10.88 -5.44
CA GLY A 48 26.65 -12.15 -5.64
C GLY A 48 26.07 -13.36 -4.90
N SER A 49 25.05 -13.19 -4.06
CA SER A 49 24.36 -14.27 -3.34
C SER A 49 22.88 -13.96 -3.18
N ILE A 50 22.05 -14.97 -2.86
CA ILE A 50 20.62 -14.76 -2.61
C ILE A 50 20.39 -13.89 -1.37
N SER A 51 21.17 -14.10 -0.31
CA SER A 51 21.08 -13.33 0.92
C SER A 51 21.38 -11.86 0.68
N SER A 52 22.45 -11.55 -0.07
CA SER A 52 22.81 -10.17 -0.43
C SER A 52 21.78 -9.53 -1.37
N ALA A 53 21.22 -10.28 -2.32
CA ALA A 53 20.17 -9.77 -3.21
C ALA A 53 18.92 -9.38 -2.42
N VAL A 54 18.46 -10.24 -1.51
CA VAL A 54 17.31 -9.98 -0.65
C VAL A 54 17.57 -8.79 0.28
N GLU A 55 18.78 -8.68 0.84
CA GLU A 55 19.17 -7.54 1.68
C GLU A 55 19.11 -6.22 0.92
N LEU A 56 19.64 -6.19 -0.31
CA LEU A 56 19.59 -5.02 -1.18
C LEU A 56 18.15 -4.61 -1.50
N VAL A 57 17.31 -5.56 -1.94
CA VAL A 57 15.88 -5.30 -2.21
C VAL A 57 15.15 -4.80 -0.96
N THR A 58 15.45 -5.38 0.21
CA THR A 58 14.83 -4.97 1.48
C THR A 58 15.22 -3.53 1.84
N ASN A 59 16.49 -3.17 1.67
CA ASN A 59 16.98 -1.82 1.95
C ASN A 59 16.39 -0.79 0.99
N GLU A 60 16.29 -1.13 -0.29
CA GLU A 60 15.66 -0.34 -1.34
C GLU A 60 14.17 -0.12 -1.03
N ALA A 61 13.41 -1.20 -0.76
CA ALA A 61 12.00 -1.12 -0.38
C ALA A 61 11.78 -0.28 0.89
N ARG A 62 12.64 -0.40 1.91
CA ARG A 62 12.58 0.45 3.12
C ARG A 62 12.83 1.91 2.80
N ALA A 63 13.78 2.21 1.91
CA ALA A 63 14.07 3.59 1.51
C ALA A 63 12.89 4.22 0.76
N VAL A 64 12.30 3.49 -0.19
CA VAL A 64 11.09 3.91 -0.92
C VAL A 64 9.93 4.11 0.04
N LEU A 65 9.65 3.15 0.94
CA LEU A 65 8.57 3.28 1.92
C LEU A 65 8.78 4.50 2.83
N LYS A 66 10.01 4.76 3.31
CA LYS A 66 10.32 5.96 4.10
C LYS A 66 10.01 7.25 3.34
N LEU A 67 10.35 7.32 2.06
CA LEU A 67 10.02 8.48 1.21
C LEU A 67 8.51 8.68 1.13
N ARG A 68 7.75 7.60 0.90
CA ARG A 68 6.28 7.68 0.84
C ARG A 68 5.63 8.04 2.16
N MET A 69 6.14 7.52 3.26
CA MET A 69 5.64 7.88 4.60
C MET A 69 5.95 9.34 4.94
N LYS A 70 7.09 9.89 4.46
CA LYS A 70 7.39 11.31 4.59
C LYS A 70 6.38 12.17 3.83
N GLU A 71 6.04 11.79 2.60
CA GLU A 71 5.02 12.47 1.79
C GLU A 71 3.64 12.45 2.49
N LEU A 72 3.22 11.28 2.97
CA LEU A 72 1.98 11.13 3.73
C LEU A 72 1.99 12.01 4.98
N SER A 73 3.08 11.96 5.76
CA SER A 73 3.20 12.73 7.00
C SER A 73 3.10 14.23 6.79
N GLY A 74 3.63 14.74 5.67
CA GLY A 74 3.52 16.16 5.30
C GLY A 74 2.10 16.60 4.96
N SER A 75 1.20 15.66 4.68
CA SER A 75 -0.20 15.93 4.37
C SER A 75 -1.12 15.87 5.58
N ILE A 76 -0.63 15.41 6.74
CA ILE A 76 -1.43 15.28 7.96
C ILE A 76 -1.46 16.63 8.68
N SER A 77 -2.67 17.13 8.94
CA SER A 77 -2.85 18.35 9.73
C SER A 77 -2.45 18.13 11.18
N GLN A 78 -1.60 19.04 11.69
CA GLN A 78 -1.16 19.06 13.09
C GLN A 78 -2.35 19.34 14.02
N SER A 79 -2.44 18.58 15.11
CA SER A 79 -3.49 18.75 16.13
C SER A 79 -3.11 17.96 17.38
N ASP A 80 -3.24 18.58 18.55
CA ASP A 80 -2.99 17.93 19.84
C ASP A 80 -4.07 16.90 20.22
N GLU A 81 -5.25 17.00 19.59
CA GLU A 81 -6.37 16.07 19.81
C GLU A 81 -6.27 14.80 18.93
N ARG A 82 -5.39 14.82 17.93
CA ARG A 82 -5.22 13.69 17.02
C ARG A 82 -4.67 12.49 17.79
N MET A 83 -5.34 11.34 17.65
CA MET A 83 -5.00 10.09 18.35
C MET A 83 -5.04 10.20 19.89
N ALA A 84 -5.76 11.18 20.45
CA ALA A 84 -5.93 11.31 21.91
C ALA A 84 -6.65 10.11 22.56
N VAL A 85 -7.46 9.38 21.77
CA VAL A 85 -8.12 8.15 22.20
C VAL A 85 -7.27 6.95 21.84
N ASN A 86 -6.93 6.14 22.84
CA ASN A 86 -6.20 4.89 22.63
C ASN A 86 -7.03 3.90 21.81
N ALA A 87 -6.42 3.36 20.76
CA ALA A 87 -6.97 2.21 20.05
C ALA A 87 -6.77 0.93 20.88
N PRO A 88 -7.71 -0.02 20.82
CA PRO A 88 -7.49 -1.36 21.36
C PRO A 88 -6.34 -2.05 20.60
N ASP A 89 -5.61 -2.93 21.30
CA ASP A 89 -4.59 -3.77 20.69
C ASP A 89 -5.24 -4.79 19.75
N GLU A 90 -5.16 -4.50 18.45
CA GLU A 90 -5.66 -5.35 17.38
C GLU A 90 -4.52 -5.69 16.42
N VAL A 91 -4.18 -6.97 16.32
CA VAL A 91 -3.17 -7.45 15.37
C VAL A 91 -3.85 -7.73 14.03
N LEU A 92 -3.66 -6.83 13.07
CA LEU A 92 -4.09 -7.04 11.69
C LEU A 92 -2.92 -7.58 10.85
N PRO A 93 -3.18 -8.45 9.86
CA PRO A 93 -2.15 -8.84 8.90
C PRO A 93 -1.73 -7.60 8.11
N PHE A 94 -0.51 -7.13 8.36
CA PHE A 94 0.02 -5.94 7.71
C PHE A 94 0.18 -6.16 6.20
N ARG A 95 -0.42 -5.27 5.40
CA ARG A 95 -0.33 -5.29 3.95
C ARG A 95 -0.29 -3.87 3.40
N ILE A 96 0.82 -3.51 2.77
CA ILE A 96 1.00 -2.26 2.04
C ILE A 96 1.72 -2.53 0.72
N MET A 97 1.42 -1.74 -0.31
CA MET A 97 2.22 -1.74 -1.54
C MET A 97 3.36 -0.73 -1.39
N ILE A 98 4.54 -1.11 -1.87
CA ILE A 98 5.72 -0.22 -1.91
C ILE A 98 6.03 0.01 -3.38
N SER A 99 5.84 1.24 -3.85
CA SER A 99 6.20 1.67 -5.20
C SER A 99 7.01 2.97 -5.15
N GLU A 100 7.95 3.10 -6.08
CA GLU A 100 8.59 4.38 -6.37
C GLU A 100 7.57 5.39 -6.92
N PRO A 101 7.79 6.71 -6.74
CA PRO A 101 6.93 7.75 -7.31
C PRO A 101 6.67 7.53 -8.79
N GLY A 102 5.41 7.24 -9.11
CA GLY A 102 4.96 7.15 -10.49
C GLY A 102 4.74 8.54 -11.11
N PRO A 103 4.52 8.60 -12.43
CA PRO A 103 4.07 9.82 -13.09
C PRO A 103 2.75 10.31 -12.47
N ILE A 104 2.67 11.61 -12.19
CA ILE A 104 1.46 12.26 -11.70
C ILE A 104 0.75 12.85 -12.93
N SER A 105 -0.52 12.51 -13.16
CA SER A 105 -1.32 13.17 -14.19
C SER A 105 -1.68 14.59 -13.76
N GLU A 106 -1.86 15.50 -14.71
CA GLU A 106 -2.26 16.90 -14.42
C GLU A 106 -3.58 16.99 -13.63
N ASP A 107 -4.45 15.99 -13.79
CA ASP A 107 -5.75 15.90 -13.12
C ASP A 107 -5.68 15.24 -11.72
N ASP A 108 -4.59 14.52 -11.39
CA ASP A 108 -4.46 13.81 -10.11
C ASP A 108 -3.69 14.67 -9.09
N GLY A 109 -4.26 14.86 -7.90
CA GLY A 109 -3.52 15.43 -6.77
C GLY A 109 -2.42 14.49 -6.27
N HIS A 110 -1.36 15.04 -5.67
CA HIS A 110 -0.27 14.27 -5.05
C HIS A 110 -0.77 13.13 -4.15
N LEU A 111 -1.76 13.41 -3.30
CA LEU A 111 -2.31 12.45 -2.34
C LEU A 111 -3.11 11.32 -3.02
N GLU A 112 -3.63 11.56 -4.22
CA GLU A 112 -4.31 10.54 -5.02
C GLU A 112 -3.32 9.56 -5.64
N SER A 113 -2.23 10.08 -6.20
CA SER A 113 -1.11 9.25 -6.67
C SER A 113 -0.53 8.42 -5.52
N LEU A 114 -0.29 9.05 -4.37
CA LEU A 114 0.22 8.36 -3.17
C LEU A 114 -0.72 7.24 -2.68
N ALA A 115 -2.04 7.48 -2.66
CA ALA A 115 -3.00 6.45 -2.25
C ALA A 115 -2.99 5.23 -3.19
N ARG A 116 -2.79 5.46 -4.49
CA ARG A 116 -2.65 4.40 -5.50
C ARG A 116 -1.34 3.63 -5.31
N ASP A 117 -0.25 4.35 -5.11
CA ASP A 117 1.11 3.82 -4.91
C ASP A 117 1.23 2.95 -3.65
N LEU A 118 0.50 3.31 -2.59
CA LEU A 118 0.39 2.51 -1.37
C LEU A 118 -0.60 1.33 -1.50
N GLY A 119 -1.27 1.20 -2.64
CA GLY A 119 -2.20 0.12 -2.96
C GLY A 119 -3.59 0.26 -2.32
N LEU A 120 -3.94 1.43 -1.78
CA LEU A 120 -5.17 1.66 -1.02
C LEU A 120 -6.42 1.58 -1.91
N SER A 121 -6.31 1.99 -3.17
CA SER A 121 -7.38 1.86 -4.17
C SER A 121 -7.65 0.39 -4.53
N GLY A 122 -6.70 -0.51 -4.27
CA GLY A 122 -6.74 -1.93 -4.62
C GLY A 122 -6.33 -2.23 -6.05
N GLU A 123 -6.07 -3.52 -6.32
CA GLU A 123 -5.48 -4.02 -7.58
C GLU A 123 -6.35 -3.79 -8.83
N ARG A 124 -7.66 -3.59 -8.67
CA ARG A 124 -8.62 -3.39 -9.76
C ARG A 124 -9.38 -2.07 -9.65
N ALA A 125 -8.75 -1.05 -9.09
CA ALA A 125 -9.36 0.28 -9.05
C ALA A 125 -9.73 0.71 -10.48
N ARG A 126 -10.96 1.17 -10.67
CA ARG A 126 -11.38 1.72 -11.96
C ARG A 126 -10.63 3.02 -12.19
N ILE A 127 -10.32 3.32 -13.45
CA ILE A 127 -9.80 4.65 -13.82
C ILE A 127 -10.80 5.70 -13.32
N GLY A 128 -10.30 6.71 -12.60
CA GLY A 128 -11.11 7.76 -11.98
C GLY A 128 -11.74 7.40 -10.63
N ASP A 129 -11.52 6.19 -10.08
CA ASP A 129 -11.98 5.85 -8.72
C ASP A 129 -11.09 6.50 -7.65
N SER A 130 -11.51 7.69 -7.22
CA SER A 130 -10.86 8.52 -6.21
C SER A 130 -11.39 8.30 -4.78
N LEU A 131 -12.16 7.23 -4.52
CA LEU A 131 -12.75 7.05 -3.19
C LEU A 131 -11.69 6.88 -2.09
N ALA A 132 -10.68 6.05 -2.33
CA ALA A 132 -9.63 5.79 -1.35
C ALA A 132 -8.81 7.05 -1.04
N SER A 133 -8.48 7.85 -2.07
CA SER A 133 -7.76 9.11 -1.89
C SER A 133 -8.61 10.14 -1.15
N LYS A 134 -9.90 10.30 -1.50
CA LYS A 134 -10.82 11.20 -0.80
C LYS A 134 -10.99 10.87 0.68
N ILE A 135 -11.12 9.58 1.01
CA ILE A 135 -11.17 9.13 2.41
C ILE A 135 -9.84 9.44 3.11
N LEU A 136 -8.71 9.18 2.47
CA LEU A 136 -7.40 9.47 3.05
C LEU A 136 -7.21 10.97 3.33
N ILE A 137 -7.59 11.83 2.37
CA ILE A 137 -7.58 13.30 2.53
C ILE A 137 -8.44 13.73 3.71
N GLU A 138 -9.67 13.20 3.83
CA GLU A 138 -10.55 13.51 4.96
C GLU A 138 -9.93 13.12 6.31
N LEU A 139 -9.29 11.96 6.39
CA LEU A 139 -8.65 11.50 7.63
C LEU A 139 -7.37 12.27 7.97
N CYS A 140 -6.59 12.66 6.95
CA CYS A 140 -5.41 13.51 7.12
C CYS A 140 -5.78 14.91 7.63
N THR A 141 -6.93 15.44 7.23
CA THR A 141 -7.39 16.80 7.59
C THR A 141 -8.26 16.85 8.84
N SER A 142 -8.91 15.74 9.20
CA SER A 142 -9.72 15.64 10.44
C SER A 142 -8.82 15.38 11.67
N SER A 143 -9.03 16.14 12.74
CA SER A 143 -8.46 15.87 14.07
C SER A 143 -9.24 14.80 14.84
N ASP A 144 -10.56 14.74 14.61
CA ASP A 144 -11.45 13.82 15.31
C ASP A 144 -11.61 12.48 14.58
N PRO A 145 -11.89 11.38 15.31
CA PRO A 145 -12.29 10.12 14.70
C PRO A 145 -13.54 10.29 13.82
N ARG A 146 -13.62 9.53 12.74
CA ARG A 146 -14.77 9.55 11.81
C ARG A 146 -15.50 8.21 11.81
N THR A 147 -16.83 8.26 11.82
CA THR A 147 -17.64 7.05 11.62
C THR A 147 -17.71 6.69 10.14
N ILE A 148 -17.87 5.39 9.84
CA ILE A 148 -18.14 4.93 8.47
C ILE A 148 -19.40 5.58 7.89
N LEU A 149 -20.41 5.87 8.73
CA LEU A 149 -21.60 6.59 8.29
C LEU A 149 -21.26 8.02 7.84
N ALA A 150 -20.55 8.79 8.67
CA ALA A 150 -20.17 10.16 8.31
C ALA A 150 -19.30 10.21 7.04
N LEU A 151 -18.39 9.25 6.88
CA LEU A 151 -17.59 9.11 5.65
C LEU A 151 -18.48 8.72 4.46
N SER A 152 -19.40 7.78 4.62
CA SER A 152 -20.36 7.36 3.58
C SER A 152 -21.20 8.53 3.08
N ASP A 153 -21.76 9.32 3.99
CA ASP A 153 -22.56 10.49 3.65
C ASP A 153 -21.72 11.56 2.94
N LYS A 154 -20.49 11.82 3.42
CA LYS A 154 -19.59 12.81 2.82
C LYS A 154 -19.10 12.42 1.42
N MET A 155 -18.81 11.14 1.22
CA MET A 155 -18.29 10.65 -0.07
C MET A 155 -19.39 10.36 -1.10
N GLY A 156 -20.67 10.37 -0.69
CA GLY A 156 -21.79 9.97 -1.56
C GLY A 156 -21.74 8.49 -1.95
N GLU A 157 -21.16 7.65 -1.10
CA GLU A 157 -20.89 6.24 -1.39
C GLU A 157 -21.50 5.32 -0.34
N THR A 158 -21.66 4.03 -0.66
CA THR A 158 -22.24 3.07 0.29
C THR A 158 -21.32 2.80 1.49
N ARG A 159 -21.90 2.57 2.68
CA ARG A 159 -21.16 2.19 3.90
C ARG A 159 -20.26 0.98 3.69
N SER A 160 -20.70 -0.01 2.89
CA SER A 160 -19.92 -1.20 2.58
C SER A 160 -18.67 -0.89 1.74
N ARG A 161 -18.79 -0.01 0.74
CA ARG A 161 -17.64 0.40 -0.09
C ARG A 161 -16.65 1.23 0.70
N VAL A 162 -17.14 2.20 1.49
CA VAL A 162 -16.30 3.00 2.39
C VAL A 162 -15.61 2.14 3.43
N GLY A 163 -16.35 1.23 4.09
CA GLY A 163 -15.80 0.28 5.07
C GLY A 163 -14.66 -0.55 4.49
N ARG A 164 -14.83 -1.15 3.30
CA ARG A 164 -13.76 -1.88 2.63
C ARG A 164 -12.54 -1.03 2.32
N SER A 165 -12.73 0.25 1.98
CA SER A 165 -11.60 1.15 1.71
C SER A 165 -10.86 1.50 3.00
N VAL A 166 -11.57 1.75 4.10
CA VAL A 166 -10.97 1.99 5.43
C VAL A 166 -10.25 0.75 5.94
N ASP A 167 -10.81 -0.45 5.77
CA ASP A 167 -10.16 -1.69 6.20
C ASP A 167 -8.84 -1.96 5.49
N LYS A 168 -8.69 -1.55 4.22
CA LYS A 168 -7.38 -1.59 3.54
C LYS A 168 -6.37 -0.64 4.18
N MET A 169 -6.80 0.57 4.52
CA MET A 169 -5.94 1.53 5.22
C MET A 169 -5.54 1.02 6.60
N ARG A 170 -6.45 0.31 7.30
CA ARG A 170 -6.16 -0.37 8.58
C ARG A 170 -5.15 -1.50 8.38
N GLY A 171 -5.33 -2.34 7.37
CA GLY A 171 -4.37 -3.39 7.00
C GLY A 171 -3.00 -2.82 6.62
N ALA A 172 -2.93 -1.62 6.05
CA ALA A 172 -1.68 -0.90 5.78
C ALA A 172 -1.10 -0.19 7.02
N GLY A 173 -1.75 -0.29 8.19
CA GLY A 173 -1.31 0.37 9.43
C GLY A 173 -1.44 1.89 9.43
N LEU A 174 -2.17 2.47 8.48
CA LEU A 174 -2.29 3.93 8.32
C LEU A 174 -3.40 4.54 9.18
N VAL A 175 -4.41 3.74 9.54
CA VAL A 175 -5.56 4.20 10.34
C VAL A 175 -5.91 3.13 11.37
N GLN A 176 -6.48 3.57 12.49
CA GLN A 176 -6.89 2.69 13.59
C GLN A 176 -8.37 2.89 13.91
N ARG A 177 -9.00 1.85 14.45
CA ARG A 177 -10.35 1.94 14.98
C ARG A 177 -10.27 2.35 16.44
N VAL A 178 -11.01 3.39 16.82
CA VAL A 178 -11.07 3.87 18.21
C VAL A 178 -12.52 3.92 18.69
N PRO A 179 -12.76 3.74 20.00
CA PRO A 179 -14.07 3.98 20.58
C PRO A 179 -14.41 5.49 20.53
N MET A 180 -15.62 5.82 20.10
CA MET A 180 -16.13 7.19 20.19
C MET A 180 -16.83 7.38 21.54
N MET A 181 -16.08 7.77 22.57
CA MET A 181 -16.57 7.87 23.96
C MET A 181 -17.82 8.75 24.08
N ASN A 182 -17.83 9.87 23.35
CA ASN A 182 -18.94 10.82 23.22
C ASN A 182 -20.19 10.25 22.52
N ARG A 183 -20.11 9.09 21.87
CA ARG A 183 -21.28 8.36 21.30
C ARG A 183 -21.76 7.20 22.14
N ILE A 184 -20.99 6.71 23.12
CA ILE A 184 -21.35 5.53 23.91
C ILE A 184 -22.72 5.69 24.57
N ALA A 185 -23.00 6.85 25.18
CA ALA A 185 -24.30 7.11 25.80
C ALA A 185 -25.46 7.09 24.79
N GLN A 186 -25.24 7.62 23.58
CA GLN A 186 -26.23 7.67 22.52
C GLN A 186 -26.48 6.29 21.89
N ASP A 187 -25.42 5.51 21.69
CA ASP A 187 -25.49 4.14 21.16
C ASP A 187 -26.15 3.19 22.17
N ILE A 188 -25.86 3.32 23.48
CA ILE A 188 -26.56 2.61 24.55
C ILE A 188 -28.04 2.98 24.56
N PHE A 189 -28.38 4.27 24.50
CA PHE A 189 -29.75 4.73 24.50
C PHE A 189 -30.55 4.17 23.30
N VAL A 190 -29.98 4.23 22.08
CA VAL A 190 -30.61 3.63 20.88
C VAL A 190 -30.72 2.11 21.00
N GLY A 191 -29.72 1.45 21.58
CA GLY A 191 -29.73 0.00 21.83
C GLY A 191 -30.85 -0.44 22.77
N VAL A 192 -31.03 0.28 23.89
CA VAL A 192 -32.12 0.04 24.84
C VAL A 192 -33.48 0.31 24.21
N MET A 193 -33.63 1.41 23.48
CA MET A 193 -34.88 1.78 22.79
C MET A 193 -35.30 0.82 21.68
N ARG A 194 -34.39 -0.01 21.14
CA ARG A 194 -34.70 -1.04 20.13
C ARG A 194 -35.12 -2.39 20.74
N GLN A 195 -34.91 -2.59 22.04
CA GLN A 195 -35.32 -3.80 22.75
C GLN A 195 -36.75 -3.71 23.31
N PHE A 196 -37.41 -2.56 23.19
CA PHE A 196 -38.81 -2.33 23.52
C PHE A 196 -39.67 -2.20 22.26
#